data_AF-A0A0Q6UHC7-F1
#
_entry.id   AF-A0A0Q6UHC7-F1
#
_cell.length_a   1.000
_cell.length_b   1.000
_cell.length_c   1.000
_cell.angle_alpha   90.00
_cell.angle_beta   90.00
_cell.angle_gamma   90.00
#
_symmetry.space_group_name_H-M   'P 1'
#
loop_
_entity.id
_entity.type
_entity.pdbx_description
1 polymer ?
#
loop_
_entity_poly.entity_id
_entity_poly.type
_entity_poly.pdbx_seq_one_letter_code
_entity_poly.pdbx_strand_id
1 'polypeptide(L)'
;MRATSKLLALALTATMQSAMAGAVFLDFEDVQATELLTNRYAAKGVTGSGAAWTATSEACTYGPNNDSGDISFFRSGSCGALLLAQDWTKPAPAISKSLTLSLSDRFEGLSFVYSGSVAAINLSVHVFDGVGNELNLFDANGKDLGLGLSGLAGSPCTSTLTFCNWSSLLELSFQGVARSVVFSATDQTVLLDDISFKTSDPTGRLPEPASIALVLGALGGLGWSRRRAAR
;
A
#
# COMPACT_ATOMS: atom_id res chain seq x y z
N MET A 1 9.22 -39.92 38.68
CA MET A 1 9.30 -38.57 38.08
C MET A 1 9.02 -38.69 36.57
N ARG A 2 7.86 -38.21 36.08
CA ARG A 2 7.35 -38.41 34.70
C ARG A 2 6.80 -37.10 34.10
N ALA A 3 7.54 -35.99 34.24
CA ALA A 3 7.04 -34.66 33.86
C ALA A 3 7.63 -34.07 32.55
N THR A 4 8.65 -34.70 31.95
CA THR A 4 9.44 -34.06 30.88
C THR A 4 8.93 -34.29 29.45
N SER A 5 8.01 -35.23 29.21
CA SER A 5 7.57 -35.58 27.85
C SER A 5 6.53 -34.62 27.24
N LYS A 6 5.87 -33.77 28.04
CA LYS A 6 4.81 -32.87 27.54
C LYS A 6 5.32 -31.54 26.96
N LEU A 7 6.56 -31.14 27.30
CA LEU A 7 7.16 -29.89 26.82
C LEU A 7 7.66 -29.98 25.37
N LEU A 8 7.98 -31.18 24.86
CA LEU A 8 8.55 -31.34 23.52
C LEU A 8 7.50 -31.22 22.40
N ALA A 9 6.24 -31.57 22.68
CA ALA A 9 5.15 -31.53 21.69
C ALA A 9 4.65 -30.10 21.41
N LEU A 10 4.79 -29.18 22.37
CA LEU A 10 4.37 -27.79 22.22
C LEU A 10 5.32 -26.97 21.32
N ALA A 11 6.59 -27.37 21.22
CA ALA A 11 7.60 -26.66 20.44
C ALA A 11 7.48 -26.92 18.93
N LEU A 12 6.90 -28.06 18.51
CA LEU A 12 6.79 -28.44 17.10
C LEU A 12 5.58 -27.79 16.38
N THR A 13 4.55 -27.38 17.13
CA THR A 13 3.37 -26.69 16.57
C THR A 13 3.60 -25.20 16.32
N ALA A 14 4.68 -24.61 16.86
CA ALA A 14 4.96 -23.17 16.71
C ALA A 14 5.64 -22.81 15.38
N THR A 15 6.17 -23.78 14.63
CA THR A 15 6.94 -23.52 13.39
C THR A 15 6.13 -23.71 12.10
N MET A 16 4.83 -23.98 12.20
CA MET A 16 3.91 -24.06 11.05
C MET A 16 3.05 -22.79 10.97
N GLN A 17 3.68 -21.61 11.02
CA GLN A 17 2.96 -20.41 10.61
C GLN A 17 2.80 -20.48 9.09
N SER A 18 1.56 -20.62 8.64
CA SER A 18 1.21 -20.47 7.23
C SER A 18 1.77 -19.14 6.74
N ALA A 19 2.54 -19.20 5.66
CA ALA A 19 3.06 -18.03 4.99
C ALA A 19 1.85 -17.21 4.48
N MET A 20 1.54 -16.12 5.17
CA MET A 20 0.42 -15.24 4.83
C MET A 20 0.97 -14.17 3.89
N ALA A 21 0.32 -13.97 2.75
CA ALA A 21 0.65 -12.87 1.84
C ALA A 21 0.68 -11.54 2.61
N GLY A 22 1.81 -10.84 2.54
CA GLY A 22 1.97 -9.54 3.18
C GLY A 22 1.12 -8.48 2.48
N ALA A 23 0.74 -7.44 3.21
CA ALA A 23 0.10 -6.26 2.64
C ALA A 23 0.83 -4.99 3.09
N VAL A 24 1.01 -4.06 2.16
CA VAL A 24 1.55 -2.72 2.44
C VAL A 24 0.39 -1.74 2.41
N PHE A 25 0.15 -1.05 3.54
CA PHE A 25 -0.95 -0.09 3.70
C PHE A 25 -0.44 1.34 3.77
N LEU A 26 -1.07 2.23 3.01
CA LEU A 26 -0.93 3.68 3.07
C LEU A 26 -2.29 4.28 3.46
N ASP A 27 -2.36 4.78 4.69
CA ASP A 27 -3.57 5.30 5.35
C ASP A 27 -3.49 6.82 5.62
N PHE A 28 -2.33 7.45 5.50
CA PHE A 28 -2.13 8.90 5.61
C PHE A 28 -2.58 9.53 6.95
N GLU A 29 -2.94 8.74 7.95
CA GLU A 29 -3.42 9.25 9.25
C GLU A 29 -2.32 9.89 10.09
N ASP A 30 -1.05 9.62 9.78
CA ASP A 30 0.11 10.26 10.41
C ASP A 30 0.47 11.61 9.78
N VAL A 31 -0.22 12.01 8.71
CA VAL A 31 0.03 13.26 7.99
C VAL A 31 -0.57 14.44 8.74
N GLN A 32 0.29 15.40 9.09
CA GLN A 32 -0.10 16.64 9.78
C GLN A 32 0.01 17.89 8.92
N ALA A 33 0.56 17.77 7.71
CA ALA A 33 0.71 18.88 6.77
C ALA A 33 0.69 18.37 5.33
N THR A 34 0.20 19.21 4.42
CA THR A 34 0.16 18.92 2.99
C THR A 34 1.57 19.00 2.40
N GLU A 35 2.13 17.88 1.96
CA GLU A 35 3.48 17.80 1.42
C GLU A 35 3.57 16.84 0.23
N LEU A 36 4.63 16.99 -0.58
CA LEU A 36 4.87 16.09 -1.70
C LEU A 36 5.25 14.70 -1.18
N LEU A 37 4.53 13.67 -1.62
CA LEU A 37 4.76 12.28 -1.30
C LEU A 37 5.98 11.77 -2.07
N THR A 38 7.18 12.10 -1.64
CA THR A 38 8.42 11.57 -2.25
C THR A 38 8.89 10.31 -1.51
N ASN A 39 9.29 10.46 -0.24
CA ASN A 39 9.95 9.41 0.53
C ASN A 39 9.26 9.05 1.86
N ARG A 40 8.07 9.61 2.14
CA ARG A 40 7.37 9.40 3.43
C ARG A 40 7.19 7.92 3.76
N TYR A 41 6.85 7.10 2.77
CA TYR A 41 6.65 5.65 2.94
C TYR A 41 7.84 4.80 2.48
N ALA A 42 9.03 5.39 2.32
CA ALA A 42 10.21 4.64 1.87
C ALA A 42 10.57 3.49 2.84
N ALA A 43 10.30 3.65 4.13
CA ALA A 43 10.48 2.59 5.13
C ALA A 43 9.53 1.40 4.94
N LYS A 44 8.37 1.62 4.30
CA LYS A 44 7.42 0.57 3.87
C LYS A 44 7.73 0.07 2.43
N GLY A 45 8.83 0.52 1.84
CA GLY A 45 9.20 0.18 0.47
C GLY A 45 8.40 0.93 -0.60
N VAL A 46 7.72 2.04 -0.27
CA VAL A 46 6.91 2.80 -1.23
C VAL A 46 7.47 4.19 -1.45
N THR A 47 7.64 4.59 -2.71
CA THR A 47 8.04 5.94 -3.12
C THR A 47 7.00 6.52 -4.06
N GLY A 48 6.62 7.78 -3.84
CA GLY A 48 5.73 8.52 -4.73
C GLY A 48 6.50 9.47 -5.65
N SER A 49 5.92 9.76 -6.82
CA SER A 49 6.45 10.73 -7.79
C SER A 49 5.31 11.35 -8.62
N GLY A 50 5.61 12.42 -9.34
CA GLY A 50 4.63 13.20 -10.10
C GLY A 50 3.72 14.04 -9.21
N ALA A 51 2.43 14.06 -9.53
CA ALA A 51 1.40 14.86 -8.86
C ALA A 51 0.93 14.26 -7.51
N ALA A 52 1.85 13.72 -6.70
CA ALA A 52 1.53 12.98 -5.48
C ALA A 52 1.65 13.88 -4.23
N TRP A 53 0.56 14.47 -3.73
CA TRP A 53 0.58 15.27 -2.50
C TRP A 53 -0.21 14.60 -1.40
N THR A 54 0.34 14.49 -0.20
CA THR A 54 -0.51 14.14 0.94
C THR A 54 -1.38 15.33 1.30
N ALA A 55 -2.62 15.09 1.68
CA ALA A 55 -3.60 16.09 2.04
C ALA A 55 -4.08 15.88 3.48
N THR A 56 -4.40 16.99 4.14
CA THR A 56 -5.04 17.02 5.45
C THR A 56 -6.43 17.64 5.32
N SER A 57 -7.40 17.08 6.03
CA SER A 57 -8.80 17.53 6.00
C SER A 57 -8.98 18.81 6.82
N GLU A 58 -9.62 19.83 6.23
CA GLU A 58 -10.04 21.03 6.96
C GLU A 58 -11.08 20.73 8.06
N ALA A 59 -11.79 19.60 7.95
CA ALA A 59 -12.76 19.14 8.94
C ALA A 59 -12.08 18.48 10.16
N CYS A 60 -10.77 18.24 10.10
CA CYS A 60 -9.96 17.70 11.18
C CYS A 60 -9.09 18.77 11.83
N THR A 61 -8.67 18.50 13.06
CA THR A 61 -7.72 19.32 13.82
C THR A 61 -6.49 18.52 14.18
N TYR A 62 -5.31 19.10 14.00
CA TYR A 62 -4.01 18.46 14.16
C TYR A 62 -3.14 19.20 15.18
N GLY A 63 -2.20 18.44 15.78
CA GLY A 63 -1.17 18.99 16.64
C GLY A 63 -1.67 19.60 17.96
N PRO A 64 -0.76 20.16 18.78
CA PRO A 64 -1.10 20.76 20.07
C PRO A 64 -1.84 22.10 19.94
N ASN A 65 -1.84 22.70 18.74
CA ASN A 65 -2.42 24.01 18.47
C ASN A 65 -3.83 23.94 17.85
N ASN A 66 -4.37 22.74 17.61
CA ASN A 66 -5.62 22.53 16.87
C ASN A 66 -5.59 23.17 15.47
N ASP A 67 -4.48 23.00 14.76
CA ASP A 67 -4.36 23.49 13.39
C ASP A 67 -5.35 22.73 12.50
N SER A 68 -6.04 23.42 11.58
CA SER A 68 -6.96 22.80 10.61
C SER A 68 -6.19 22.34 9.38
N GLY A 69 -6.66 21.27 8.72
CA GLY A 69 -6.08 20.83 7.45
C GLY A 69 -6.34 21.79 6.29
N ASP A 70 -5.59 21.60 5.20
CA ASP A 70 -5.60 22.54 4.06
C ASP A 70 -6.67 22.23 3.01
N ILE A 71 -7.17 20.98 2.97
CA ILE A 71 -8.02 20.50 1.88
C ILE A 71 -9.45 20.24 2.37
N SER A 72 -10.41 20.76 1.62
CA SER A 72 -11.84 20.66 1.93
C SER A 72 -12.40 19.25 1.66
N PHE A 73 -12.17 18.33 2.59
CA PHE A 73 -12.76 16.99 2.54
C PHE A 73 -13.23 16.46 3.88
N PHE A 74 -14.09 15.44 3.86
CA PHE A 74 -14.47 14.69 5.06
C PHE A 74 -14.53 13.19 4.76
N ARG A 75 -13.94 12.40 5.65
CA ARG A 75 -14.02 10.94 5.68
C ARG A 75 -14.20 10.49 7.12
N SER A 76 -15.19 9.64 7.38
CA SER A 76 -15.43 9.19 8.76
C SER A 76 -14.25 8.34 9.24
N GLY A 77 -13.59 8.77 10.32
CA GLY A 77 -12.48 8.04 10.93
C GLY A 77 -11.14 8.21 10.21
N SER A 78 -11.04 9.15 9.27
CA SER A 78 -9.82 9.43 8.52
C SER A 78 -9.66 10.93 8.30
N CYS A 79 -8.44 11.40 8.53
CA CYS A 79 -8.06 12.80 8.39
C CYS A 79 -6.97 13.02 7.33
N GLY A 80 -6.35 11.94 6.84
CA GLY A 80 -5.36 11.99 5.78
C GLY A 80 -5.94 11.58 4.42
N ALA A 81 -5.28 12.00 3.35
CA ALA A 81 -5.52 11.46 2.01
C ALA A 81 -4.30 11.70 1.11
N LEU A 82 -4.34 11.14 -0.09
CA LEU A 82 -3.44 11.44 -1.20
C LEU A 82 -4.20 12.25 -2.26
N LEU A 83 -3.83 13.52 -2.41
CA LEU A 83 -4.31 14.41 -3.44
C LEU A 83 -3.48 14.29 -4.72
N LEU A 84 -4.18 14.10 -5.83
CA LEU A 84 -3.59 14.21 -7.16
C LEU A 84 -3.53 15.69 -7.56
N ALA A 85 -2.37 16.31 -7.36
CA ALA A 85 -2.15 17.72 -7.64
C ALA A 85 -0.73 17.98 -8.18
N GLN A 86 -0.58 18.80 -9.22
CA GLN A 86 0.73 19.29 -9.64
C GLN A 86 1.31 20.24 -8.59
N ASP A 87 0.47 21.17 -8.13
CA ASP A 87 0.76 22.16 -7.11
C ASP A 87 -0.57 22.60 -6.48
N TRP A 88 -0.88 22.11 -5.29
CA TRP A 88 -2.15 22.35 -4.61
C TRP A 88 -2.37 23.82 -4.20
N THR A 89 -1.30 24.62 -4.15
CA THR A 89 -1.38 26.04 -3.75
C THR A 89 -1.82 26.95 -4.89
N LYS A 90 -1.84 26.42 -6.13
CA LYS A 90 -2.23 27.15 -7.33
C LYS A 90 -3.62 26.71 -7.81
N PRO A 91 -4.34 27.55 -8.56
CA PRO A 91 -5.57 27.13 -9.21
C PRO A 91 -5.34 25.90 -10.10
N ALA A 92 -6.24 24.92 -10.00
CA ALA A 92 -6.18 23.68 -10.77
C ALA A 92 -6.32 23.94 -12.28
N PRO A 93 -5.28 23.69 -13.11
CA PRO A 93 -5.44 23.67 -14.55
C PRO A 93 -6.33 22.50 -14.98
N ALA A 94 -7.19 22.70 -15.99
CA ALA A 94 -8.05 21.65 -16.57
C ALA A 94 -7.27 20.68 -17.47
N ILE A 95 -6.12 20.20 -16.98
CA ILE A 95 -5.23 19.25 -17.65
C ILE A 95 -5.10 17.99 -16.81
N SER A 96 -4.94 16.86 -17.48
CA SER A 96 -4.67 15.60 -16.80
C SER A 96 -3.28 15.62 -16.17
N LYS A 97 -3.18 15.10 -14.97
CA LYS A 97 -1.96 14.89 -14.21
C LYS A 97 -1.89 13.46 -13.74
N SER A 98 -0.67 12.99 -13.50
CA SER A 98 -0.42 11.62 -13.08
C SER A 98 0.45 11.62 -11.83
N LEU A 99 0.14 10.72 -10.92
CA LEU A 99 1.02 10.34 -9.82
C LEU A 99 1.39 8.88 -9.96
N THR A 100 2.61 8.54 -9.56
CA THR A 100 3.12 7.16 -9.60
C THR A 100 3.53 6.73 -8.21
N LEU A 101 2.99 5.60 -7.75
CA LEU A 101 3.47 4.90 -6.55
C LEU A 101 4.30 3.70 -7.01
N SER A 102 5.57 3.69 -6.61
CA SER A 102 6.51 2.59 -6.89
C SER A 102 6.82 1.83 -5.62
N LEU A 103 6.83 0.51 -5.72
CA LEU A 103 7.15 -0.41 -4.65
C LEU A 103 8.53 -1.04 -4.89
N SER A 104 9.35 -1.11 -3.84
CA SER A 104 10.61 -1.88 -3.86
C SER A 104 10.33 -3.37 -4.05
N ASP A 105 9.27 -3.82 -3.37
CA ASP A 105 8.73 -5.17 -3.44
C ASP A 105 7.73 -5.29 -4.59
N ARG A 106 7.29 -6.53 -4.77
CA ARG A 106 6.39 -6.94 -5.84
C ARG A 106 4.97 -7.07 -5.30
N PHE A 107 3.97 -6.70 -6.09
CA PHE A 107 2.57 -6.83 -5.71
C PHE A 107 1.71 -7.48 -6.79
N GLU A 108 0.64 -8.14 -6.37
CA GLU A 108 -0.27 -8.94 -7.20
C GLU A 108 -1.72 -8.47 -7.10
N GLY A 109 -1.98 -7.51 -6.21
CA GLY A 109 -3.27 -6.88 -6.07
C GLY A 109 -3.12 -5.47 -5.48
N LEU A 110 -4.09 -4.63 -5.79
CA LEU A 110 -4.19 -3.26 -5.33
C LEU A 110 -5.61 -3.03 -4.85
N SER A 111 -5.79 -2.38 -3.71
CA SER A 111 -7.08 -1.80 -3.33
C SER A 111 -6.92 -0.37 -2.85
N PHE A 112 -7.97 0.42 -2.99
CA PHE A 112 -8.01 1.82 -2.56
C PHE A 112 -9.46 2.31 -2.50
N VAL A 113 -9.67 3.43 -1.84
CA VAL A 113 -10.86 4.25 -1.99
C VAL A 113 -10.49 5.57 -2.64
N TYR A 114 -11.45 6.22 -3.29
CA TYR A 114 -11.24 7.54 -3.87
C TYR A 114 -12.43 8.46 -3.63
N SER A 115 -12.20 9.76 -3.65
CA SER A 115 -13.24 10.78 -3.72
C SER A 115 -12.95 11.76 -4.83
N GLY A 116 -13.99 12.22 -5.51
CA GLY A 116 -13.89 13.15 -6.62
C GLY A 116 -14.75 14.38 -6.42
N SER A 117 -14.21 15.57 -6.71
CA SER A 117 -14.90 16.85 -6.45
C SER A 117 -16.00 17.20 -7.44
N VAL A 118 -16.01 16.57 -8.63
CA VAL A 118 -17.00 16.78 -9.70
C VAL A 118 -17.29 15.49 -10.47
N ALA A 119 -18.42 15.44 -11.19
CA ALA A 119 -18.83 14.28 -12.01
C ALA A 119 -17.90 13.93 -13.20
N ALA A 120 -16.73 14.58 -13.31
CA ALA A 120 -15.80 14.48 -14.44
C ALA A 120 -14.32 14.32 -14.01
N ILE A 121 -14.05 13.62 -12.91
CA ILE A 121 -12.66 13.38 -12.45
C ILE A 121 -11.79 12.61 -13.47
N ASN A 122 -12.42 11.81 -14.34
CA ASN A 122 -11.78 10.93 -15.32
C ASN A 122 -10.55 10.20 -14.75
N LEU A 123 -10.72 9.60 -13.56
CA LEU A 123 -9.65 8.87 -12.91
C LEU A 123 -9.35 7.60 -13.71
N SER A 124 -8.10 7.45 -14.11
CA SER A 124 -7.53 6.23 -14.68
C SER A 124 -6.45 5.64 -13.80
N VAL A 125 -6.36 4.30 -13.77
CA VAL A 125 -5.42 3.57 -12.92
C VAL A 125 -4.74 2.49 -13.74
N HIS A 126 -3.44 2.63 -13.98
CA HIS A 126 -2.63 1.66 -14.73
C HIS A 126 -1.61 0.99 -13.82
N VAL A 127 -1.38 -0.31 -14.02
CA VAL A 127 -0.49 -1.12 -13.19
C VAL A 127 0.62 -1.70 -14.05
N PHE A 128 1.87 -1.55 -13.62
CA PHE A 128 3.04 -1.92 -14.42
C PHE A 128 3.94 -2.90 -13.67
N ASP A 129 4.56 -3.84 -14.40
CA ASP A 129 5.56 -4.79 -13.87
C ASP A 129 6.96 -4.19 -13.66
N GLY A 130 7.19 -2.98 -14.18
CA GLY A 130 8.41 -2.19 -14.01
C GLY A 130 8.24 -1.04 -13.02
N VAL A 131 9.35 -0.38 -12.69
CA VAL A 131 9.32 0.90 -11.97
C VAL A 131 8.87 1.96 -12.98
N GLY A 132 7.64 2.46 -12.82
CA GLY A 132 7.09 3.49 -13.70
C GLY A 132 7.89 4.79 -13.59
N ASN A 133 8.07 5.46 -14.72
CA ASN A 133 8.59 6.82 -14.78
C ASN A 133 7.50 7.72 -15.40
N GLU A 134 7.23 8.86 -14.76
CA GLU A 134 6.21 9.84 -15.18
C GLU A 134 6.35 10.27 -16.64
N LEU A 135 7.58 10.33 -17.15
CA LEU A 135 7.89 10.86 -18.48
C LEU A 135 7.63 9.86 -19.62
N ASN A 136 7.56 8.55 -19.34
CA ASN A 136 7.37 7.52 -20.35
C ASN A 136 6.44 6.42 -19.83
N LEU A 137 5.14 6.69 -19.85
CA LEU A 137 4.07 5.69 -19.65
C LEU A 137 4.18 4.48 -20.61
N PHE A 138 5.03 4.56 -21.65
CA PHE A 138 5.19 3.54 -22.67
C PHE A 138 6.63 3.04 -22.91
N ASP A 139 7.67 3.66 -22.30
CA ASP A 139 9.05 3.17 -22.48
C ASP A 139 10.05 3.63 -21.40
N ALA A 140 10.23 2.79 -20.39
CA ALA A 140 11.56 2.31 -19.98
C ALA A 140 11.37 1.18 -18.95
N ASN A 141 11.13 -0.03 -19.44
CA ASN A 141 11.21 -1.34 -18.75
C ASN A 141 9.93 -1.97 -18.15
N GLY A 142 8.76 -1.33 -18.17
CA GLY A 142 7.53 -1.90 -17.59
C GLY A 142 6.43 -2.18 -18.62
N LYS A 143 5.87 -3.39 -18.63
CA LYS A 143 4.65 -3.76 -19.35
C LYS A 143 3.43 -3.39 -18.50
N ASP A 144 2.45 -2.70 -19.11
CA ASP A 144 1.12 -2.53 -18.51
C ASP A 144 0.46 -3.92 -18.37
N LEU A 145 0.09 -4.27 -17.15
CA LEU A 145 -0.56 -5.53 -16.81
C LEU A 145 -2.07 -5.53 -17.10
N GLY A 146 -2.58 -4.46 -17.72
CA GLY A 146 -3.76 -4.51 -18.58
C GLY A 146 -5.09 -4.30 -17.88
N LEU A 147 -5.12 -3.66 -16.72
CA LEU A 147 -6.36 -3.29 -16.02
C LEU A 147 -6.40 -1.81 -15.68
N GLY A 148 -6.23 -1.00 -16.73
CA GLY A 148 -6.61 0.40 -16.78
C GLY A 148 -8.07 0.60 -16.36
N LEU A 149 -8.38 0.82 -15.08
CA LEU A 149 -9.67 1.44 -14.77
C LEU A 149 -9.67 2.80 -15.44
N SER A 150 -10.78 3.16 -16.07
CA SER A 150 -10.95 4.46 -16.71
C SER A 150 -12.38 4.93 -16.55
N GLY A 151 -12.60 6.24 -16.59
CA GLY A 151 -13.93 6.81 -16.45
C GLY A 151 -14.54 6.61 -15.06
N LEU A 152 -13.73 6.37 -14.03
CA LEU A 152 -14.21 6.42 -12.65
C LEU A 152 -14.71 7.83 -12.38
N ALA A 153 -15.90 7.94 -11.79
CA ALA A 153 -16.60 9.19 -11.56
C ALA A 153 -16.70 9.49 -10.06
N GLY A 154 -16.57 10.77 -9.71
CA GLY A 154 -16.88 11.24 -8.36
C GLY A 154 -18.39 11.35 -8.15
N SER A 155 -18.80 11.45 -6.89
CA SER A 155 -20.19 11.76 -6.53
C SER A 155 -20.27 13.16 -5.94
N PRO A 156 -21.23 14.01 -6.37
CA PRO A 156 -21.31 15.40 -5.95
C PRO A 156 -21.60 15.52 -4.46
N CYS A 157 -20.91 16.45 -3.80
CA CYS A 157 -21.14 16.72 -2.39
C CYS A 157 -22.48 17.40 -2.12
N THR A 158 -23.17 16.95 -1.06
CA THR A 158 -24.36 17.61 -0.53
C THR A 158 -24.02 18.69 0.50
N SER A 159 -22.76 18.74 0.95
CA SER A 159 -22.21 19.70 1.89
C SER A 159 -21.40 20.80 1.18
N THR A 160 -20.90 21.77 1.94
CA THR A 160 -19.95 22.80 1.46
C THR A 160 -18.55 22.24 1.17
N LEU A 161 -18.32 20.97 1.45
CA LEU A 161 -17.01 20.33 1.25
C LEU A 161 -16.78 20.02 -0.22
N THR A 162 -15.52 20.09 -0.63
CA THR A 162 -15.12 19.78 -2.00
C THR A 162 -15.10 18.27 -2.25
N PHE A 163 -14.68 17.47 -1.27
CA PHE A 163 -14.67 16.00 -1.35
C PHE A 163 -15.34 15.36 -0.13
N CYS A 164 -16.41 14.59 -0.33
CA CYS A 164 -17.17 14.05 0.81
C CYS A 164 -17.83 12.71 0.51
N ASN A 165 -18.03 12.37 -0.77
CA ASN A 165 -18.48 11.06 -1.17
C ASN A 165 -17.27 10.21 -1.56
N TRP A 166 -16.95 9.27 -0.70
CA TRP A 166 -15.91 8.28 -0.97
C TRP A 166 -16.52 7.07 -1.66
N SER A 167 -15.76 6.48 -2.58
CA SER A 167 -16.13 5.22 -3.20
C SER A 167 -16.21 4.11 -2.15
N SER A 168 -16.90 3.02 -2.49
CA SER A 168 -16.63 1.74 -1.84
C SER A 168 -15.17 1.33 -2.09
N LEU A 169 -14.64 0.43 -1.26
CA LEU A 169 -13.33 -0.18 -1.50
C LEU A 169 -13.30 -0.79 -2.89
N LEU A 170 -12.35 -0.33 -3.70
CA LEU A 170 -12.13 -0.82 -5.05
C LEU A 170 -10.98 -1.81 -5.02
N GLU A 171 -11.21 -3.02 -5.52
CA GLU A 171 -10.19 -4.06 -5.59
C GLU A 171 -9.79 -4.33 -7.03
N LEU A 172 -8.50 -4.27 -7.29
CA LEU A 172 -7.88 -4.52 -8.58
C LEU A 172 -7.01 -5.77 -8.51
N SER A 173 -7.42 -6.79 -9.28
CA SER A 173 -6.67 -8.03 -9.46
C SER A 173 -6.21 -8.11 -10.91
N PHE A 174 -4.90 -8.14 -11.15
CA PHE A 174 -4.30 -8.23 -12.48
C PHE A 174 -3.50 -9.53 -12.62
N GLN A 175 -3.13 -9.89 -13.86
CA GLN A 175 -2.28 -11.05 -14.11
C GLN A 175 -0.82 -10.63 -14.12
N GLY A 176 0.00 -11.36 -13.37
CA GLY A 176 1.44 -11.09 -13.26
C GLY A 176 1.78 -10.38 -11.96
N VAL A 177 2.96 -9.77 -11.94
CA VAL A 177 3.53 -9.18 -10.73
C VAL A 177 3.95 -7.76 -11.02
N ALA A 178 3.33 -6.82 -10.33
CA ALA A 178 3.52 -5.40 -10.49
C ALA A 178 4.61 -4.85 -9.57
N ARG A 179 5.13 -3.68 -9.95
CA ARG A 179 6.08 -2.87 -9.18
C ARG A 179 5.65 -1.42 -9.05
N SER A 180 4.78 -0.93 -9.93
CA SER A 180 4.24 0.42 -9.81
C SER A 180 2.79 0.51 -10.24
N VAL A 181 2.12 1.54 -9.75
CA VAL A 181 0.79 1.96 -10.18
C VAL A 181 0.82 3.44 -10.51
N VAL A 182 0.18 3.81 -11.61
CA VAL A 182 -0.02 5.19 -12.03
C VAL A 182 -1.50 5.52 -11.93
N PHE A 183 -1.82 6.55 -11.14
CA PHE A 183 -3.14 7.16 -11.11
C PHE A 183 -3.09 8.44 -11.93
N SER A 184 -4.03 8.63 -12.86
CA SER A 184 -4.16 9.85 -13.64
C SER A 184 -5.55 10.42 -13.56
N ALA A 185 -5.68 11.73 -13.39
CA ALA A 185 -6.97 12.41 -13.33
C ALA A 185 -6.80 13.89 -13.68
N THR A 186 -7.89 14.64 -13.78
CA THR A 186 -7.81 16.11 -13.86
C THR A 186 -7.17 16.66 -12.57
N ASP A 187 -6.28 17.65 -12.70
CA ASP A 187 -5.53 18.20 -11.57
C ASP A 187 -6.43 18.66 -10.42
N GLN A 188 -6.08 18.32 -9.18
CA GLN A 188 -6.81 18.65 -7.95
C GLN A 188 -8.28 18.20 -7.92
N THR A 189 -8.67 17.20 -8.73
CA THR A 189 -10.04 16.69 -8.74
C THR A 189 -10.23 15.35 -8.04
N VAL A 190 -9.15 14.71 -7.57
CA VAL A 190 -9.19 13.37 -6.96
C VAL A 190 -8.39 13.32 -5.66
N LEU A 191 -9.03 12.75 -4.63
CA LEU A 191 -8.39 12.23 -3.44
C LEU A 191 -8.39 10.69 -3.49
N LEU A 192 -7.29 10.08 -3.05
CA LEU A 192 -7.11 8.64 -2.87
C LEU A 192 -6.82 8.37 -1.40
N ASP A 193 -7.27 7.23 -0.89
CA ASP A 193 -7.01 6.83 0.49
C ASP A 193 -7.14 5.30 0.66
N ASP A 194 -6.77 4.78 1.83
CA ASP A 194 -6.69 3.34 2.16
C ASP A 194 -6.01 2.51 1.06
N ILE A 195 -4.87 2.97 0.57
CA ILE A 195 -4.17 2.29 -0.52
C ILE A 195 -3.49 1.05 0.05
N SER A 196 -3.90 -0.13 -0.40
CA SER A 196 -3.32 -1.41 0.00
C SER A 196 -2.71 -2.13 -1.20
N PHE A 197 -1.45 -2.55 -1.05
CA PHE A 197 -0.78 -3.42 -2.00
C PHE A 197 -0.73 -4.83 -1.42
N LYS A 198 -1.34 -5.78 -2.12
CA LYS A 198 -1.19 -7.20 -1.82
C LYS A 198 0.13 -7.67 -2.40
N THR A 199 1.13 -7.81 -1.54
CA THR A 199 2.46 -8.28 -1.95
C THR A 199 2.45 -9.79 -2.16
N SER A 200 3.20 -10.28 -3.16
CA SER A 200 3.60 -11.69 -3.12
C SER A 200 4.38 -11.88 -1.83
N ASP A 201 4.10 -12.95 -1.10
CA ASP A 201 4.80 -13.23 0.15
C ASP A 201 6.32 -13.03 0.00
N PRO A 202 6.96 -12.13 0.77
CA PRO A 202 8.42 -11.97 0.72
C PRO A 202 9.14 -13.27 1.11
N THR A 203 8.43 -14.23 1.70
CA THR A 203 8.92 -15.52 2.18
C THR A 203 8.58 -16.68 1.24
N GLY A 204 8.53 -16.45 -0.07
CA GLY A 204 8.91 -17.49 -1.04
C GLY A 204 10.26 -18.18 -0.72
N ARG A 205 11.03 -17.66 0.25
CA ARG A 205 11.90 -18.47 1.09
C ARG A 205 11.08 -19.57 1.81
N LEU A 206 10.93 -20.71 1.13
CA LEU A 206 11.02 -22.00 1.83
C LEU A 206 12.05 -21.84 2.97
N PRO A 207 11.76 -22.29 4.21
CA PRO A 207 12.76 -22.30 5.26
C PRO A 207 14.04 -22.83 4.64
N GLU A 208 15.09 -22.00 4.59
CA GLU A 208 16.31 -22.37 3.89
C GLU A 208 16.66 -23.80 4.32
N PRO A 209 17.15 -24.68 3.42
CA PRO A 209 17.46 -26.05 3.81
C PRO A 209 18.35 -26.12 5.05
N ALA A 210 19.09 -25.04 5.37
CA ALA A 210 19.72 -24.81 6.66
C ALA A 210 18.77 -24.95 7.87
N SER A 211 17.60 -24.33 7.91
CA SER A 211 16.64 -24.42 9.02
C SER A 211 16.13 -25.84 9.21
N ILE A 212 15.80 -26.53 8.13
CA ILE A 212 15.40 -27.95 8.17
C ILE A 212 16.58 -28.82 8.58
N ALA A 213 17.78 -28.56 8.05
CA ALA A 213 19.01 -29.27 8.42
C ALA A 213 19.42 -28.99 9.87
N LEU A 214 19.12 -27.82 10.43
CA LEU A 214 19.42 -27.44 11.81
C LEU A 214 18.41 -28.11 12.75
N VAL A 215 17.13 -28.20 12.37
CA VAL A 215 16.12 -28.99 13.10
C VAL A 215 16.46 -30.48 13.03
N LEU A 216 16.76 -31.02 11.85
CA LEU A 216 17.18 -32.43 11.67
C LEU A 216 18.50 -32.71 12.38
N GLY A 217 19.44 -31.77 12.35
CA GLY A 217 20.72 -31.84 13.06
C GLY A 217 20.54 -31.82 14.57
N ALA A 218 19.64 -30.98 15.09
CA ALA A 218 19.29 -30.96 16.50
C ALA A 218 18.60 -32.26 16.95
N LEU A 219 17.67 -32.78 16.15
CA LEU A 219 17.02 -34.07 16.41
C LEU A 219 18.01 -35.24 16.34
N GLY A 220 18.91 -35.23 15.36
CA GLY A 220 19.99 -36.22 15.22
C GLY A 220 20.97 -36.16 16.39
N GLY A 221 21.35 -34.97 16.84
CA GLY A 221 22.20 -34.75 18.00
C GLY A 221 21.56 -35.22 19.31
N LEU A 222 20.26 -34.95 19.51
CA LEU A 222 19.47 -35.46 20.65
C LEU A 222 19.34 -36.99 20.62
N GLY A 223 19.17 -37.58 19.45
CA GLY A 223 19.17 -39.04 19.28
C GLY A 223 20.51 -39.67 19.63
N TRP A 224 21.62 -39.08 19.19
CA TRP A 224 22.97 -39.57 19.49
C TRP A 224 23.27 -39.47 20.99
N SER A 225 23.00 -38.33 21.63
CA SER A 225 23.33 -38.11 23.04
C SER A 225 22.65 -39.15 23.96
N ARG A 226 21.39 -39.51 23.67
CA ARG A 226 20.68 -40.59 24.40
C ARG A 226 21.32 -41.96 24.22
N ARG A 227 21.85 -42.28 23.03
CA ARG A 227 22.52 -43.57 22.80
C ARG A 227 23.81 -43.72 23.61
N ARG A 228 24.51 -42.61 23.92
CA ARG A 228 25.72 -42.64 24.77
C ARG A 228 25.38 -42.80 26.25
N ALA A 229 24.30 -42.19 26.74
CA ALA A 229 23.93 -42.27 28.15
C ALA A 229 23.35 -43.64 28.57
N ALA A 230 22.92 -44.47 27.63
CA ALA A 230 22.38 -45.81 27.87
C ALA A 230 23.43 -46.93 27.80
N ARG A 231 24.69 -46.61 27.52
CA ARG A 231 25.85 -47.51 27.61
C ARG A 231 26.63 -47.17 28.87
#